data_AF-L1LFE1-F1
#
_entry.id   AF-L1LFE1-F1
#
_cell.length_a   1.000
_cell.length_b   1.000
_cell.length_c   1.000
_cell.angle_alpha   90.00
_cell.angle_beta   90.00
_cell.angle_gamma   90.00
#
_symmetry.space_group_name_H-M   'P 1'
#
loop_
_entity.id
_entity.type
_entity.pdbx_description
1 polymer ?
#
loop_
_entity_poly.entity_id
_entity_poly.type
_entity_poly.pdbx_seq_one_letter_code
_entity_poly.pdbx_strand_id
1 'polypeptide(L)'
;MGIKHSVIDIAKDAKNNAPTTYYGNGISLTRKDEPEIRTSYGRNEKQPLQNYKQYRHKLPESGGWSPTSYELRAVNHGNNKQEGLETKGKFERYREVSVLYWLCDEQNSFPLIIGLGEGKPIYFKRENETTNEWEYSNIVPPANLSDYQRVLNQLNENFKNVVIVNLNADKDKKYCGHPSLNCFKSPTESSDSNCSHNGTTFVIVTVSDCIDTKIPSGFKCLKHSPSGNKMRVLGTYHGNSMISFKESVVATEYRYVNAYYVAGHINAKPLLLELSNGVDQGTSMLCTLTNNKWVPSNLSKNDLTQVLDQENCLRNSIVMANVSNDETYFCKCGNNHREIHVKKHNENLPVGSELYEHTLESTGGRETPEPSFNGHRLMDDIKDVTLPESPVTDVKKIYVYLCKSNTNMQLLIYMDNGSEPGKWLEKIYGGNTWTEANSVSLSGAKPTDSSSKEKIGKGLHEVCKKLKTGGCGYANSATTSTTVHGSSQSGGSSRSTDRDEGSNSSDENSSSNTLPSSSQPGARGPNEPDRRETGANGIDDRDGEGALYYCWSKKLCSEAQDKSKVASGGASDSTDKKDPFQKVIEFINDHHNEIAPSVGGVLGTGILGLAVWKAPAIFSRVLAICITSV
;
A
#
# COMPACT_ATOMS: atom_id res chain seq x y z
N MET A 1 50.72 22.31 0.48
CA MET A 1 49.83 21.33 -0.17
C MET A 1 48.69 21.06 0.78
N GLY A 2 47.44 21.23 0.35
CA GLY A 2 46.27 20.99 1.20
C GLY A 2 45.88 19.52 1.15
N ILE A 3 45.65 18.90 2.30
CA ILE A 3 45.05 17.56 2.37
C ILE A 3 43.53 17.73 2.38
N LYS A 4 42.84 17.16 1.41
CA LYS A 4 41.37 17.05 1.40
C LYS A 4 40.95 15.69 1.91
N HIS A 5 40.19 15.68 3.00
CA HIS A 5 39.60 14.45 3.52
C HIS A 5 38.32 14.12 2.76
N SER A 6 38.22 12.88 2.29
CA SER A 6 37.09 12.35 1.55
C SER A 6 36.36 11.29 2.36
N VAL A 7 35.03 11.32 2.28
CA VAL A 7 34.15 10.27 2.79
C VAL A 7 33.48 9.64 1.58
N ILE A 8 33.59 8.32 1.45
CA ILE A 8 32.95 7.57 0.37
C ILE A 8 31.62 7.02 0.91
N ASP A 9 30.51 7.43 0.30
CA ASP A 9 29.20 6.84 0.56
C ASP A 9 28.93 5.72 -0.46
N ILE A 10 28.89 4.47 0.02
CA ILE A 10 28.71 3.27 -0.78
C ILE A 10 27.24 3.00 -1.12
N ALA A 11 26.28 3.71 -0.50
CA ALA A 11 24.87 3.62 -0.90
C ALA A 11 24.58 4.29 -2.26
N LYS A 12 25.55 5.00 -2.84
CA LYS A 12 25.40 5.73 -4.10
C LYS A 12 25.30 4.78 -5.29
N ASP A 13 24.39 5.09 -6.20
CA ASP A 13 24.19 4.33 -7.43
C ASP A 13 24.78 5.07 -8.65
N ALA A 14 25.03 4.30 -9.71
CA ALA A 14 25.46 4.78 -11.01
C ALA A 14 24.88 3.86 -12.09
N LYS A 15 24.66 4.39 -13.30
CA LYS A 15 24.25 3.55 -14.43
C LYS A 15 25.35 2.54 -14.76
N ASN A 16 24.96 1.33 -15.14
CA ASN A 16 25.91 0.26 -15.48
C ASN A 16 26.85 0.71 -16.60
N ASN A 17 28.16 0.49 -16.41
CA ASN A 17 29.25 0.90 -17.32
C ASN A 17 29.34 2.42 -17.61
N ALA A 18 28.61 3.27 -16.89
CA ALA A 18 28.69 4.71 -17.02
C ALA A 18 29.46 5.30 -15.83
N PRO A 19 30.65 5.89 -16.04
CA PRO A 19 31.31 6.61 -14.97
C PRO A 19 30.48 7.83 -14.60
N THR A 20 30.30 8.03 -13.30
CA THR A 20 29.71 9.24 -12.73
C THR A 20 30.71 9.84 -11.74
N THR A 21 30.55 11.12 -11.44
CA THR A 21 31.29 11.74 -10.34
C THR A 21 30.28 12.30 -9.37
N TYR A 22 30.52 12.11 -8.07
CA TYR A 22 29.62 12.65 -7.05
C TYR A 22 30.44 13.30 -5.94
N TYR A 23 29.87 14.36 -5.37
CA TYR A 23 30.53 15.38 -4.54
C TYR A 23 31.52 16.29 -5.28
N GLY A 24 31.55 17.58 -4.90
CA GLY A 24 32.52 18.60 -5.39
C GLY A 24 34.00 18.30 -5.10
N ASN A 25 34.30 17.07 -4.66
CA ASN A 25 35.64 16.54 -4.43
C ASN A 25 36.10 15.62 -5.59
N GLY A 26 35.28 15.38 -6.62
CA GLY A 26 35.69 14.66 -7.83
C GLY A 26 35.85 13.14 -7.66
N ILE A 27 35.16 12.52 -6.69
CA ILE A 27 35.19 11.07 -6.51
C ILE A 27 34.48 10.42 -7.70
N SER A 28 35.19 9.56 -8.45
CA SER A 28 34.60 8.83 -9.57
C SER A 28 33.92 7.56 -9.08
N LEU A 29 32.74 7.26 -9.62
CA LEU A 29 31.94 6.07 -9.34
C LEU A 29 31.66 5.33 -10.64
N THR A 30 32.00 4.05 -10.68
CA THR A 30 31.61 3.15 -11.77
C THR A 30 30.89 1.93 -11.24
N ARG A 31 29.79 1.55 -11.90
CA ARG A 31 29.08 0.30 -11.67
C ARG A 31 29.38 -0.69 -12.78
N LYS A 32 29.55 -1.97 -12.41
CA LYS A 32 29.58 -3.10 -13.34
C LYS A 32 28.63 -4.19 -12.83
N ASP A 33 27.60 -4.47 -13.61
CA ASP A 33 26.79 -5.66 -13.41
C ASP A 33 27.56 -6.88 -13.90
N GLU A 34 27.52 -7.95 -13.11
CA GLU A 34 28.21 -9.23 -13.36
C GLU A 34 29.69 -9.06 -13.75
N PRO A 35 30.51 -8.42 -12.88
CA PRO A 35 31.88 -8.06 -13.22
C PRO A 35 32.70 -9.28 -13.64
N GLU A 36 33.50 -9.13 -14.70
CA GLU A 36 34.42 -10.18 -15.15
C GLU A 36 35.58 -10.38 -14.16
N ILE A 37 35.65 -11.57 -13.56
CA ILE A 37 36.71 -11.97 -12.63
C ILE A 37 37.58 -13.06 -13.28
N ARG A 38 38.89 -13.04 -13.03
CA ARG A 38 39.81 -14.07 -13.54
C ARG A 38 39.45 -15.45 -12.98
N THR A 39 39.51 -16.48 -13.81
CA THR A 39 39.20 -17.86 -13.37
C THR A 39 40.32 -18.45 -12.51
N SER A 40 41.58 -18.11 -12.80
CA SER A 40 42.76 -18.64 -12.11
C SER A 40 43.96 -17.69 -12.20
N TYR A 41 44.94 -17.89 -11.32
CA TYR A 41 46.19 -17.11 -11.35
C TYR A 41 47.03 -17.48 -12.59
N GLY A 42 47.58 -16.46 -13.26
CA GLY A 42 48.41 -16.64 -14.45
C GLY A 42 47.65 -16.86 -15.77
N ARG A 43 46.33 -16.99 -15.74
CA ARG A 43 45.50 -17.05 -16.96
C ARG A 43 44.74 -15.74 -17.19
N ASN A 44 44.55 -15.41 -18.47
CA ASN A 44 43.77 -14.24 -18.88
C ASN A 44 42.27 -14.54 -19.04
N GLU A 45 41.86 -15.80 -18.85
CA GLU A 45 40.46 -16.22 -18.85
C GLU A 45 39.69 -15.50 -17.73
N LYS A 46 38.54 -14.94 -18.08
CA LYS A 46 37.62 -14.32 -17.14
C LYS A 46 36.23 -14.91 -17.29
N GLN A 47 35.49 -14.90 -16.20
CA GLN A 47 34.09 -15.28 -16.15
C GLN A 47 33.30 -14.22 -15.37
N PRO A 48 32.04 -13.96 -15.75
CA PRO A 48 31.19 -13.05 -15.02
C PRO A 48 30.91 -13.59 -13.61
N LEU A 49 30.99 -12.71 -12.62
CA LEU A 49 30.48 -13.00 -11.28
C LEU A 49 28.95 -12.84 -11.29
N GLN A 50 28.28 -13.87 -11.81
CA GLN A 50 26.83 -13.90 -12.08
C GLN A 50 26.00 -13.52 -10.86
N ASN A 51 24.92 -12.75 -11.08
CA ASN A 51 23.98 -12.28 -10.06
C ASN A 51 24.53 -11.30 -9.02
N TYR A 52 25.68 -10.69 -9.28
CA TYR A 52 26.23 -9.61 -8.44
C TYR A 52 26.53 -8.38 -9.27
N LYS A 53 26.60 -7.24 -8.60
CA LYS A 53 27.09 -5.98 -9.18
C LYS A 53 28.17 -5.38 -8.29
N GLN A 54 29.18 -4.80 -8.93
CA GLN A 54 30.30 -4.15 -8.27
C GLN A 54 30.29 -2.65 -8.54
N TYR A 55 30.45 -1.87 -7.49
CA TYR A 55 30.77 -0.45 -7.57
C TYR A 55 32.24 -0.23 -7.26
N ARG A 56 32.84 0.75 -7.92
CA ARG A 56 34.19 1.23 -7.60
C ARG A 56 34.16 2.74 -7.45
N HIS A 57 34.58 3.18 -6.28
CA HIS A 57 34.72 4.57 -5.88
C HIS A 57 36.21 4.89 -5.86
N LYS A 58 36.69 5.75 -6.76
CA LYS A 58 38.10 6.13 -6.84
C LYS A 58 38.25 7.62 -6.50
N LEU A 59 39.14 7.92 -5.56
CA LEU A 59 39.53 9.28 -5.22
C LEU A 59 40.31 9.90 -6.39
N PRO A 60 40.23 11.22 -6.61
CA PRO A 60 41.04 11.87 -7.64
C PRO A 60 42.52 11.55 -7.44
N GLU A 61 43.20 11.24 -8.55
CA GLU A 61 44.65 11.15 -8.54
C GLU A 61 45.21 12.52 -8.16
N SER A 62 46.20 12.53 -7.27
CA SER A 62 47.02 13.71 -7.01
C SER A 62 47.86 13.96 -8.25
N GLY A 63 47.27 14.62 -9.26
CA GLY A 63 47.99 15.03 -10.45
C GLY A 63 49.15 15.94 -10.04
N GLY A 64 50.31 15.78 -10.68
CA GLY A 64 51.55 16.49 -10.30
C GLY A 64 51.46 18.02 -10.29
N TRP A 65 50.38 18.59 -10.83
CA TRP A 65 50.10 20.03 -10.88
C TRP A 65 49.10 20.51 -9.82
N SER A 66 48.30 19.60 -9.22
CA SER A 66 47.38 19.96 -8.15
C SER A 66 48.10 19.87 -6.81
N PRO A 67 48.17 20.95 -6.02
CA PRO A 67 48.77 20.93 -4.69
C PRO A 67 47.90 20.19 -3.65
N THR A 68 46.86 19.47 -4.10
CA THR A 68 45.86 18.85 -3.24
C THR A 68 46.00 17.34 -3.27
N SER A 69 46.31 16.75 -2.11
CA SER A 69 46.19 15.30 -1.91
C SER A 69 44.81 15.00 -1.33
N TYR A 70 44.15 13.96 -1.84
CA TYR A 70 42.93 13.45 -1.22
C TYR A 70 43.29 12.35 -0.21
N GLU A 71 42.51 12.14 0.84
CA GLU A 71 42.71 11.02 1.76
C GLU A 71 41.34 10.43 2.11
N LEU A 72 41.20 9.11 2.00
CA LEU A 72 39.99 8.46 2.51
C LEU A 72 39.99 8.56 4.03
N ARG A 73 38.90 9.07 4.60
CA ARG A 73 38.72 9.22 6.05
C ARG A 73 37.72 8.23 6.61
N ALA A 74 36.67 7.93 5.86
CA ALA A 74 35.61 7.00 6.25
C ALA A 74 34.90 6.43 5.03
N VAL A 75 34.32 5.25 5.22
CA VAL A 75 33.33 4.66 4.32
C VAL A 75 31.99 4.70 5.04
N ASN A 76 30.97 5.25 4.38
CA ASN A 76 29.62 5.38 4.90
C ASN A 76 28.63 4.62 4.02
N HIS A 77 27.50 4.19 4.59
CA HIS A 77 26.32 3.70 3.87
C HIS A 77 25.11 4.51 4.30
N GLY A 78 24.58 5.37 3.43
CA GLY A 78 23.41 6.20 3.76
C GLY A 78 23.65 7.10 4.97
N ASN A 79 24.82 7.76 5.00
CA ASN A 79 25.36 8.56 6.11
C ASN A 79 25.81 7.78 7.36
N ASN A 80 25.62 6.46 7.42
CA ASN A 80 26.07 5.65 8.56
C ASN A 80 27.51 5.18 8.34
N LYS A 81 28.42 5.54 9.26
CA LYS A 81 29.82 5.11 9.21
C LYS A 81 29.91 3.58 9.31
N GLN A 82 30.74 3.00 8.45
CA GLN A 82 31.07 1.58 8.45
C GLN A 82 32.31 1.35 9.33
N GLU A 83 32.20 0.44 10.29
CA GLU A 83 33.18 0.18 11.35
C GLU A 83 33.98 -1.11 11.08
N GLY A 84 35.18 -1.23 11.66
CA GLY A 84 36.03 -2.42 11.55
C GLY A 84 36.91 -2.48 10.29
N LEU A 85 36.69 -1.58 9.33
CA LEU A 85 37.46 -1.48 8.10
C LEU A 85 38.91 -0.99 8.31
N GLU A 86 39.16 -0.26 9.40
CA GLU A 86 40.49 0.24 9.80
C GLU A 86 41.40 -0.83 10.44
N THR A 87 40.86 -2.01 10.78
CA THR A 87 41.58 -3.08 11.50
C THR A 87 42.80 -3.62 10.74
N LYS A 88 42.88 -3.41 9.42
CA LYS A 88 43.99 -3.87 8.57
C LYS A 88 44.84 -2.73 7.98
N GLY A 89 44.60 -1.49 8.39
CA GLY A 89 45.41 -0.35 7.98
C GLY A 89 44.67 0.98 8.01
N LYS A 90 45.42 2.08 7.95
CA LYS A 90 44.87 3.44 7.96
C LYS A 90 44.20 3.77 6.63
N PHE A 91 43.00 4.37 6.68
CA PHE A 91 42.23 4.75 5.48
C PHE A 91 42.99 5.67 4.52
N GLU A 92 43.86 6.55 5.04
CA GLU A 92 44.67 7.52 4.28
C GLU A 92 45.47 6.89 3.13
N ARG A 93 45.77 5.59 3.23
CA ARG A 93 46.54 4.84 2.23
C ARG A 93 45.69 4.32 1.06
N TYR A 94 44.37 4.28 1.22
CA TYR A 94 43.47 3.73 0.21
C TYR A 94 42.95 4.82 -0.72
N ARG A 95 43.04 4.55 -2.01
CA ARG A 95 42.59 5.44 -3.09
C ARG A 95 41.33 4.97 -3.79
N GLU A 96 41.00 3.69 -3.60
CA GLU A 96 39.83 3.03 -4.20
C GLU A 96 39.07 2.27 -3.12
N VAL A 97 37.75 2.34 -3.18
CA VAL A 97 36.82 1.49 -2.43
C VAL A 97 35.96 0.78 -3.46
N SER A 98 35.99 -0.55 -3.45
CA SER A 98 35.09 -1.37 -4.25
C SER A 98 34.04 -2.01 -3.34
N VAL A 99 32.79 -2.08 -3.78
CA VAL A 99 31.72 -2.73 -3.03
C VAL A 99 30.93 -3.66 -3.93
N LEU A 100 30.63 -4.85 -3.43
CA LEU A 100 29.83 -5.85 -4.10
C LEU A 100 28.45 -5.96 -3.45
N TYR A 101 27.41 -5.98 -4.29
CA TYR A 101 26.01 -6.16 -3.92
C TYR A 101 25.41 -7.33 -4.71
N TRP A 102 24.26 -7.84 -4.26
CA TRP A 102 23.41 -8.65 -5.13
C TRP A 102 22.92 -7.81 -6.32
N LEU A 103 22.76 -8.45 -7.48
CA LEU A 103 22.32 -7.76 -8.69
C LEU A 103 20.93 -7.14 -8.54
N CYS A 104 19.99 -7.83 -7.86
CA CYS A 104 18.63 -7.34 -7.65
C CYS A 104 18.48 -6.38 -6.46
N ASP A 105 19.55 -6.08 -5.71
CA ASP A 105 19.56 -4.99 -4.73
C ASP A 105 19.72 -3.64 -5.44
N GLU A 106 18.73 -3.24 -6.23
CA GLU A 106 18.79 -2.07 -7.12
C GLU A 106 19.17 -0.77 -6.39
N GLN A 107 18.79 -0.65 -5.11
CA GLN A 107 19.01 0.55 -4.29
C GLN A 107 20.26 0.47 -3.40
N ASN A 108 21.12 -0.53 -3.60
CA ASN A 108 22.37 -0.73 -2.85
C ASN A 108 22.14 -0.76 -1.33
N SER A 109 21.03 -1.35 -0.88
CA SER A 109 20.59 -1.35 0.51
C SER A 109 21.40 -2.30 1.40
N PHE A 110 22.05 -3.31 0.81
CA PHE A 110 22.74 -4.36 1.54
C PHE A 110 24.10 -4.72 0.91
N PRO A 111 25.18 -3.97 1.24
CA PRO A 111 26.52 -4.32 0.78
C PRO A 111 26.98 -5.66 1.35
N LEU A 112 27.70 -6.46 0.55
CA LEU A 112 28.15 -7.81 0.91
C LEU A 112 29.67 -7.88 1.18
N ILE A 113 30.46 -7.28 0.30
CA ILE A 113 31.93 -7.30 0.33
C ILE A 113 32.43 -5.89 0.04
N ILE A 114 33.41 -5.41 0.82
CA ILE A 114 34.13 -4.16 0.59
C ILE A 114 35.60 -4.48 0.33
N GLY A 115 36.18 -3.94 -0.75
CA GLY A 115 37.63 -3.99 -1.02
C GLY A 115 38.25 -2.61 -0.92
N LEU A 116 39.31 -2.45 -0.12
CA LEU A 116 40.03 -1.19 0.08
C LEU A 116 41.42 -1.21 -0.58
N GLY A 117 41.68 -0.27 -1.48
CA GLY A 117 42.97 -0.09 -2.16
C GLY A 117 42.96 -0.47 -3.64
N GLU A 118 43.96 0.02 -4.38
CA GLU A 118 44.11 -0.20 -5.82
C GLU A 118 45.16 -1.30 -6.07
N GLY A 119 44.86 -2.24 -6.99
CA GLY A 119 45.75 -3.34 -7.38
C GLY A 119 45.86 -4.50 -6.38
N LYS A 120 46.12 -4.21 -5.10
CA LYS A 120 46.15 -5.20 -3.99
C LYS A 120 45.14 -4.84 -2.90
N PRO A 121 43.83 -4.86 -3.22
CA PRO A 121 42.79 -4.51 -2.26
C PRO A 121 42.75 -5.45 -1.06
N ILE A 122 42.49 -4.89 0.11
CA ILE A 122 42.18 -5.61 1.34
C ILE A 122 40.67 -5.78 1.39
N TYR A 123 40.19 -7.02 1.44
CA TYR A 123 38.76 -7.31 1.42
C TYR A 123 38.19 -7.53 2.82
N PHE A 124 36.96 -7.09 2.98
CA PHE A 124 36.12 -7.29 4.13
C PHE A 124 34.78 -7.84 3.66
N LYS A 125 34.17 -8.68 4.48
CA LYS A 125 32.83 -9.23 4.26
C LYS A 125 31.93 -8.78 5.39
N ARG A 126 30.64 -8.70 5.10
CA ARG A 126 29.64 -8.37 6.11
C ARG A 126 29.53 -9.50 7.14
N GLU A 127 29.56 -9.14 8.42
CA GLU A 127 29.49 -10.11 9.51
C GLU A 127 28.05 -10.59 9.75
N ASN A 128 27.11 -9.64 9.88
CA ASN A 128 25.69 -9.92 10.12
C ASN A 128 24.78 -8.85 9.48
N GLU A 129 23.45 -9.01 9.60
CA GLU A 129 22.47 -8.12 8.96
C GLU A 129 22.25 -6.80 9.70
N THR A 130 22.62 -6.73 10.97
CA THR A 130 22.19 -5.66 11.89
C THR A 130 23.29 -4.62 12.18
N THR A 131 24.56 -4.98 12.00
CA THR A 131 25.68 -4.09 12.30
C THR A 131 26.24 -3.42 11.05
N ASN A 132 26.91 -2.28 11.29
CA ASN A 132 27.79 -1.64 10.31
C ASN A 132 29.24 -2.17 10.46
N GLU A 133 29.43 -3.30 11.12
CA GLU A 133 30.75 -3.88 11.41
C GLU A 133 31.16 -4.86 10.30
N TRP A 134 32.44 -4.82 9.97
CA TRP A 134 33.02 -5.57 8.86
C TRP A 134 34.10 -6.53 9.33
N GLU A 135 33.98 -7.79 8.92
CA GLU A 135 34.98 -8.83 9.19
C GLU A 135 36.00 -8.89 8.04
N TYR A 136 37.28 -9.06 8.36
CA TYR A 136 38.29 -9.31 7.34
C TYR A 136 37.97 -10.58 6.53
N SER A 137 38.06 -10.47 5.21
CA SER A 137 37.75 -11.57 4.30
C SER A 137 39.02 -12.34 3.90
N ASN A 138 38.88 -13.63 3.60
CA ASN A 138 39.97 -14.48 3.12
C ASN A 138 40.22 -14.39 1.60
N ILE A 139 39.75 -13.31 0.94
CA ILE A 139 40.02 -13.04 -0.47
C ILE A 139 41.41 -12.41 -0.59
N VAL A 140 42.34 -13.11 -1.25
CA VAL A 140 43.75 -12.68 -1.36
C VAL A 140 44.05 -12.19 -2.78
N PRO A 141 44.52 -10.94 -2.97
CA PRO A 141 44.93 -10.46 -4.28
C PRO A 141 46.16 -11.19 -4.85
N PRO A 142 46.21 -11.42 -6.17
CA PRO A 142 45.13 -11.20 -7.13
C PRO A 142 44.04 -12.26 -6.99
N ALA A 143 42.84 -11.81 -6.65
CA ALA A 143 41.70 -12.68 -6.38
C ALA A 143 41.15 -13.26 -7.70
N ASN A 144 40.79 -14.54 -7.66
CA ASN A 144 40.11 -15.23 -8.74
C ASN A 144 38.64 -15.50 -8.39
N LEU A 145 37.89 -16.07 -9.33
CA LEU A 145 36.47 -16.36 -9.18
C LEU A 145 36.19 -17.27 -7.98
N SER A 146 37.05 -18.27 -7.72
CA SER A 146 36.90 -19.21 -6.61
C SER A 146 37.02 -18.50 -5.25
N ASP A 147 37.92 -17.51 -5.12
CA ASP A 147 38.04 -16.72 -3.89
C ASP A 147 36.75 -15.96 -3.56
N TYR A 148 36.16 -15.31 -4.57
CA TYR A 148 34.87 -14.62 -4.42
C TYR A 148 33.74 -15.60 -4.13
N GLN A 149 33.62 -16.68 -4.89
CA GLN A 149 32.57 -17.68 -4.73
C GLN A 149 32.61 -18.33 -3.35
N ARG A 150 33.79 -18.61 -2.79
CA ARG A 150 33.93 -19.14 -1.43
C ARG A 150 33.27 -18.22 -0.39
N VAL A 151 33.56 -16.93 -0.45
CA VAL A 151 33.00 -15.95 0.50
C VAL A 151 31.51 -15.71 0.23
N LEU A 152 31.11 -15.62 -1.03
CA LEU A 152 29.71 -15.38 -1.41
C LEU A 152 28.82 -16.56 -1.07
N ASN A 153 29.29 -17.80 -1.18
CA ASN A 153 28.53 -18.97 -0.74
C ASN A 153 28.32 -18.95 0.78
N GLN A 154 29.32 -18.55 1.57
CA GLN A 154 29.16 -18.35 3.01
C GLN A 154 28.13 -17.25 3.32
N LEU A 155 28.21 -16.10 2.64
CA LEU A 155 27.27 -15.00 2.85
C LEU A 155 25.85 -15.36 2.41
N ASN A 156 25.69 -16.07 1.29
CA ASN A 156 24.39 -16.55 0.83
C ASN A 156 23.77 -17.57 1.79
N GLU A 157 24.58 -18.43 2.42
CA GLU A 157 24.09 -19.33 3.46
C GLU A 157 23.64 -18.56 4.71
N ASN A 158 24.43 -17.57 5.14
CA ASN A 158 24.10 -16.72 6.28
C ASN A 158 22.84 -15.89 6.04
N PHE A 159 22.64 -15.41 4.82
CA PHE A 159 21.55 -14.50 4.44
C PHE A 159 20.48 -15.15 3.56
N LYS A 160 20.35 -16.49 3.60
CA LYS A 160 19.42 -17.25 2.74
C LYS A 160 17.94 -16.91 2.95
N ASN A 161 17.62 -16.24 4.06
CA ASN A 161 16.29 -15.77 4.45
C ASN A 161 16.04 -14.31 4.06
N VAL A 162 17.01 -13.59 3.47
CA VAL A 162 16.78 -12.26 2.90
C VAL A 162 15.97 -12.41 1.61
N VAL A 163 14.87 -11.65 1.52
CA VAL A 163 13.92 -11.74 0.42
C VAL A 163 13.53 -10.38 -0.14
N ILE A 164 13.25 -10.37 -1.43
CA ILE A 164 12.44 -9.38 -2.13
C ILE A 164 11.04 -9.95 -2.24
N VAL A 165 10.05 -9.23 -1.70
CA VAL A 165 8.64 -9.66 -1.77
C VAL A 165 8.05 -9.23 -3.11
N ASN A 166 7.64 -10.17 -3.95
CA ASN A 166 6.95 -9.84 -5.20
C ASN A 166 5.46 -9.59 -4.93
N LEU A 167 5.04 -8.33 -5.04
CA LEU A 167 3.67 -7.86 -4.83
C LEU A 167 2.78 -8.07 -6.06
N ASN A 168 3.34 -8.45 -7.21
CA ASN A 168 2.58 -8.90 -8.37
C ASN A 168 2.19 -10.39 -8.27
N ALA A 169 2.66 -11.11 -7.24
CA ALA A 169 2.42 -12.53 -7.12
C ALA A 169 0.97 -12.79 -6.68
N ASP A 170 0.22 -13.49 -7.53
CA ASP A 170 -1.14 -13.91 -7.25
C ASP A 170 -1.21 -14.98 -6.15
N LYS A 171 -2.43 -15.20 -5.65
CA LYS A 171 -2.76 -16.30 -4.76
C LYS A 171 -2.24 -17.64 -5.32
N ASP A 172 -1.75 -18.49 -4.42
CA ASP A 172 -1.24 -19.84 -4.68
C ASP A 172 0.05 -19.88 -5.52
N LYS A 173 0.58 -18.73 -5.94
CA LYS A 173 1.90 -18.65 -6.57
C LYS A 173 3.02 -18.80 -5.54
N LYS A 174 4.15 -19.28 -6.03
CA LYS A 174 5.40 -19.46 -5.31
C LYS A 174 6.53 -18.79 -6.10
N TYR A 175 7.53 -18.31 -5.37
CA TYR A 175 8.72 -17.75 -5.99
C TYR A 175 9.92 -17.79 -5.05
N CYS A 176 11.13 -17.78 -5.63
CA CYS A 176 12.36 -17.65 -4.87
C CYS A 176 12.66 -16.17 -4.61
N GLY A 177 12.50 -15.71 -3.37
CA GLY A 177 12.62 -14.29 -3.04
C GLY A 177 14.05 -13.75 -2.97
N HIS A 178 15.07 -14.60 -3.05
CA HIS A 178 16.44 -14.18 -2.71
C HIS A 178 17.02 -13.18 -3.73
N PRO A 179 17.68 -12.08 -3.30
CA PRO A 179 18.17 -11.03 -4.20
C PRO A 179 19.27 -11.46 -5.19
N SER A 180 19.94 -12.59 -4.94
CA SER A 180 20.90 -13.18 -5.86
C SER A 180 20.26 -13.92 -7.03
N LEU A 181 18.93 -13.93 -7.14
CA LEU A 181 18.21 -14.56 -8.25
C LEU A 181 17.15 -13.57 -8.75
N ASN A 182 16.84 -13.62 -10.04
CA ASN A 182 15.81 -12.78 -10.66
C ASN A 182 14.45 -13.48 -10.78
N CYS A 183 14.35 -14.76 -10.42
CA CYS A 183 13.14 -15.55 -10.61
C CYS A 183 11.97 -15.10 -9.73
N PHE A 184 12.20 -14.30 -8.68
CA PHE A 184 11.09 -13.63 -7.98
C PHE A 184 10.23 -12.78 -8.91
N LYS A 185 10.77 -12.25 -10.01
CA LYS A 185 10.03 -11.40 -10.95
C LYS A 185 8.94 -12.15 -11.72
N SER A 186 9.00 -13.48 -11.78
CA SER A 186 8.07 -14.34 -12.51
C SER A 186 7.54 -15.48 -11.63
N PRO A 187 6.58 -15.23 -10.73
CA PRO A 187 6.01 -16.25 -9.85
C PRO A 187 5.32 -17.38 -10.62
N THR A 188 5.48 -18.62 -10.14
CA THR A 188 4.92 -19.83 -10.75
C THR A 188 3.99 -20.55 -9.79
N GLU A 189 3.13 -21.44 -10.27
CA GLU A 189 2.31 -22.29 -9.39
C GLU A 189 3.11 -23.45 -8.80
N SER A 190 4.08 -23.98 -9.56
CA SER A 190 4.89 -25.10 -9.09
C SER A 190 6.04 -24.62 -8.20
N SER A 191 6.42 -25.50 -7.26
CA SER A 191 7.62 -25.37 -6.43
C SER A 191 8.92 -25.63 -7.20
N ASP A 192 8.86 -25.87 -8.51
CA ASP A 192 10.00 -26.28 -9.33
C ASP A 192 10.92 -25.11 -9.67
N SER A 193 10.65 -23.91 -9.15
CA SER A 193 11.66 -22.86 -9.15
C SER A 193 12.88 -23.41 -8.42
N ASN A 194 13.96 -23.66 -9.16
CA ASN A 194 15.28 -24.00 -8.63
C ASN A 194 15.75 -22.85 -7.73
N CYS A 195 15.25 -22.81 -6.50
CA CYS A 195 15.55 -21.80 -5.49
C CYS A 195 16.83 -22.20 -4.78
N SER A 196 17.85 -22.50 -5.58
CA SER A 196 19.17 -22.88 -5.12
C SER A 196 20.24 -22.31 -6.04
N HIS A 197 21.35 -21.87 -5.44
CA HIS A 197 22.51 -21.38 -6.17
C HIS A 197 23.76 -21.81 -5.42
N ASN A 198 24.71 -22.42 -6.15
CA ASN A 198 25.98 -22.91 -5.60
C ASN A 198 25.83 -23.82 -4.37
N GLY A 199 24.79 -24.65 -4.33
CA GLY A 199 24.52 -25.57 -3.23
C GLY A 199 23.79 -24.97 -2.03
N THR A 200 23.56 -23.65 -2.00
CA THR A 200 22.69 -23.01 -1.00
C THR A 200 21.25 -23.06 -1.50
N THR A 201 20.34 -23.59 -0.67
CA THR A 201 18.89 -23.53 -0.91
C THR A 201 18.31 -22.30 -0.22
N PHE A 202 17.66 -21.44 -0.99
CA PHE A 202 17.05 -20.22 -0.49
C PHE A 202 15.59 -20.44 -0.09
N VAL A 203 15.05 -19.45 0.63
CA VAL A 203 13.65 -19.45 1.03
C VAL A 203 12.72 -19.28 -0.18
N ILE A 204 11.73 -20.17 -0.27
CA ILE A 204 10.61 -20.05 -1.20
C ILE A 204 9.49 -19.30 -0.50
N VAL A 205 8.95 -18.26 -1.14
CA VAL A 205 7.81 -17.51 -0.66
C VAL A 205 6.55 -18.04 -1.33
N THR A 206 5.55 -18.39 -0.54
CA THR A 206 4.21 -18.82 -0.99
C THR A 206 3.20 -17.72 -0.70
N VAL A 207 2.32 -17.44 -1.66
CA VAL A 207 1.27 -16.44 -1.52
C VAL A 207 -0.07 -17.12 -1.23
N SER A 208 -0.78 -16.64 -0.22
CA SER A 208 -2.14 -17.08 0.10
C SER A 208 -3.04 -15.89 0.38
N ASP A 209 -4.36 -16.10 0.45
CA ASP A 209 -5.23 -15.10 1.06
C ASP A 209 -4.94 -14.99 2.57
N CYS A 210 -5.26 -13.84 3.16
CA CYS A 210 -5.22 -13.65 4.61
C CYS A 210 -6.45 -14.28 5.25
N ILE A 211 -6.28 -15.43 5.94
CA ILE A 211 -7.39 -16.24 6.48
C ILE A 211 -7.85 -15.75 7.87
N ASP A 212 -6.94 -15.23 8.70
CA ASP A 212 -7.18 -14.99 10.13
C ASP A 212 -7.55 -13.54 10.48
N THR A 213 -7.48 -12.65 9.50
CA THR A 213 -7.74 -11.22 9.70
C THR A 213 -9.11 -10.87 9.14
N LYS A 214 -9.94 -10.17 9.93
CA LYS A 214 -11.15 -9.50 9.42
C LYS A 214 -10.72 -8.43 8.41
N ILE A 215 -10.55 -8.82 7.15
CA ILE A 215 -10.27 -7.90 6.07
C ILE A 215 -11.54 -7.09 5.82
N PRO A 216 -11.50 -5.76 5.93
CA PRO A 216 -12.68 -4.95 5.69
C PRO A 216 -13.12 -5.10 4.24
N SER A 217 -14.44 -5.07 4.02
CA SER A 217 -15.02 -5.23 2.68
C SER A 217 -14.49 -4.17 1.71
N GLY A 218 -14.34 -4.54 0.44
CA GLY A 218 -13.70 -3.65 -0.55
C GLY A 218 -12.18 -3.66 -0.54
N PHE A 219 -11.57 -4.44 0.34
CA PHE A 219 -10.14 -4.71 0.31
C PHE A 219 -9.85 -6.20 0.14
N LYS A 220 -8.66 -6.48 -0.38
CA LYS A 220 -8.09 -7.83 -0.47
C LYS A 220 -6.73 -7.84 0.19
N CYS A 221 -6.40 -8.94 0.85
CA CYS A 221 -5.12 -9.12 1.52
C CYS A 221 -4.46 -10.40 1.02
N LEU A 222 -3.21 -10.26 0.56
CA LEU A 222 -2.36 -11.38 0.16
C LEU A 222 -1.23 -11.52 1.17
N LYS A 223 -1.07 -12.73 1.70
CA LYS A 223 -0.05 -13.11 2.68
C LYS A 223 1.10 -13.81 1.98
N HIS A 224 2.30 -13.25 2.10
CA HIS A 224 3.55 -13.78 1.58
C HIS A 224 4.29 -14.50 2.71
N SER A 225 4.30 -15.84 2.67
CA SER A 225 4.85 -16.70 3.72
C SER A 225 6.12 -17.42 3.24
N PRO A 226 7.25 -17.36 3.98
CA PRO A 226 8.47 -18.08 3.67
C PRO A 226 8.39 -19.56 4.08
N SER A 227 9.08 -20.44 3.34
CA SER A 227 9.23 -21.86 3.68
C SER A 227 10.03 -22.12 4.98
N GLY A 228 10.83 -21.15 5.43
CA GLY A 228 11.79 -21.27 6.55
C GLY A 228 11.34 -20.67 7.89
N ASN A 229 10.03 -20.56 8.16
CA ASN A 229 9.40 -19.89 9.31
C ASN A 229 9.61 -18.37 9.41
N LYS A 230 10.73 -17.85 8.92
CA LYS A 230 11.07 -16.43 8.94
C LYS A 230 11.76 -15.98 7.67
N MET A 231 11.67 -14.69 7.40
CA MET A 231 12.37 -14.00 6.32
C MET A 231 12.77 -12.60 6.77
N ARG A 232 13.76 -12.02 6.09
CA ARG A 232 14.20 -10.64 6.27
C ARG A 232 13.89 -9.89 4.99
N VAL A 233 13.16 -8.78 5.06
CA VAL A 233 12.71 -8.10 3.84
C VAL A 233 13.73 -7.05 3.42
N LEU A 234 14.31 -7.21 2.22
CA LEU A 234 15.21 -6.22 1.63
C LEU A 234 14.42 -5.09 0.95
N GLY A 235 13.32 -5.46 0.30
CA GLY A 235 12.48 -4.58 -0.49
C GLY A 235 11.31 -5.35 -1.08
N THR A 236 10.55 -4.69 -1.94
CA THR A 236 9.46 -5.33 -2.67
C THR A 236 9.58 -5.11 -4.17
N TYR A 237 8.91 -5.92 -4.97
CA TYR A 237 8.83 -5.79 -6.42
C TYR A 237 7.37 -5.65 -6.85
N HIS A 238 7.04 -4.60 -7.61
CA HIS A 238 5.69 -4.36 -8.14
C HIS A 238 5.76 -3.70 -9.52
N GLY A 239 4.83 -4.05 -10.40
CA GLY A 239 4.87 -3.70 -11.81
C GLY A 239 6.14 -4.28 -12.43
N ASN A 240 7.12 -3.43 -12.71
CA ASN A 240 8.46 -3.83 -13.16
C ASN A 240 9.58 -3.12 -12.38
N SER A 241 9.30 -2.71 -11.14
CA SER A 241 10.20 -1.86 -10.36
C SER A 241 10.39 -2.38 -8.95
N MET A 242 11.60 -2.19 -8.43
CA MET A 242 11.91 -2.38 -7.03
C MET A 242 11.43 -1.18 -6.21
N ILE A 243 10.77 -1.47 -5.09
CA ILE A 243 10.34 -0.49 -4.10
C ILE A 243 11.14 -0.75 -2.82
N SER A 244 11.95 0.22 -2.44
CA SER A 244 12.77 0.15 -1.21
C SER A 244 12.01 0.66 0.00
N PHE A 245 12.51 0.30 1.17
CA PHE A 245 12.12 0.97 2.41
C PHE A 245 12.94 2.25 2.56
N LYS A 246 12.33 3.31 3.10
CA LYS A 246 13.03 4.55 3.45
C LYS A 246 14.11 4.30 4.49
N GLU A 247 13.81 3.44 5.46
CA GLU A 247 14.73 2.94 6.47
C GLU A 247 14.86 1.42 6.29
N SER A 248 16.07 0.89 6.37
CA SER A 248 16.29 -0.54 6.14
C SER A 248 15.62 -1.38 7.22
N VAL A 249 14.83 -2.38 6.81
CA VAL A 249 14.11 -3.30 7.70
C VAL A 249 14.72 -4.71 7.70
N VAL A 250 15.80 -4.93 6.94
CA VAL A 250 16.45 -6.24 6.75
C VAL A 250 17.01 -6.83 8.06
N ALA A 251 17.31 -5.97 9.03
CA ALA A 251 17.78 -6.34 10.36
C ALA A 251 16.72 -7.09 11.19
N THR A 252 15.45 -7.00 10.83
CA THR A 252 14.35 -7.67 11.53
C THR A 252 13.88 -8.89 10.74
N GLU A 253 13.69 -10.00 11.46
CA GLU A 253 13.07 -11.20 10.89
C GLU A 253 11.56 -11.11 11.04
N TYR A 254 10.82 -11.54 10.02
CA TYR A 254 9.36 -11.57 9.97
C TYR A 254 8.86 -12.95 9.59
N ARG A 255 7.72 -13.37 10.13
CA ARG A 255 7.07 -14.64 9.77
C ARG A 255 6.36 -14.56 8.43
N TYR A 256 5.79 -13.42 8.07
CA TYR A 256 5.12 -13.18 6.79
C TYR A 256 4.98 -11.67 6.52
N VAL A 257 4.70 -11.33 5.26
CA VAL A 257 4.27 -9.98 4.85
C VAL A 257 2.82 -10.07 4.38
N ASN A 258 1.95 -9.23 4.90
CA ASN A 258 0.63 -9.03 4.29
C ASN A 258 0.67 -7.79 3.40
N ALA A 259 0.16 -7.91 2.18
CA ALA A 259 -0.03 -6.80 1.26
C ALA A 259 -1.54 -6.57 1.06
N TYR A 260 -1.98 -5.34 1.28
CA TYR A 260 -3.38 -4.96 1.20
C TYR A 260 -3.66 -4.17 -0.09
N TYR A 261 -4.68 -4.58 -0.81
CA TYR A 261 -5.11 -4.03 -2.09
C TYR A 261 -6.58 -3.61 -2.01
N VAL A 262 -7.00 -2.76 -2.94
CA VAL A 262 -8.43 -2.60 -3.24
C VAL A 262 -8.94 -3.91 -3.85
N ALA A 263 -10.11 -4.37 -3.41
CA ALA A 263 -10.73 -5.57 -3.96
C ALA A 263 -10.93 -5.43 -5.48
N GLY A 264 -10.72 -6.51 -6.23
CA GLY A 264 -10.79 -6.50 -7.70
C GLY A 264 -9.57 -5.90 -8.42
N HIS A 265 -8.66 -5.22 -7.71
CA HIS A 265 -7.52 -4.52 -8.32
C HIS A 265 -6.16 -5.00 -7.79
N ILE A 266 -5.90 -6.32 -7.85
CA ILE A 266 -4.62 -6.90 -7.38
C ILE A 266 -3.39 -6.45 -8.18
N ASN A 267 -3.58 -6.04 -9.43
CA ASN A 267 -2.50 -5.51 -10.27
C ASN A 267 -2.15 -4.05 -9.91
N ALA A 268 -2.97 -3.36 -9.11
CA ALA A 268 -2.67 -2.02 -8.63
C ALA A 268 -1.57 -2.06 -7.56
N LYS A 269 -0.93 -0.91 -7.31
CA LYS A 269 0.03 -0.78 -6.21
C LYS A 269 -0.70 -1.05 -4.88
N PRO A 270 -0.15 -1.87 -3.98
CA PRO A 270 -0.78 -2.11 -2.69
C PRO A 270 -0.88 -0.82 -1.87
N LEU A 271 -1.98 -0.70 -1.13
CA LEU A 271 -2.25 0.42 -0.24
C LEU A 271 -1.32 0.38 0.98
N LEU A 272 -1.13 -0.80 1.55
CA LEU A 272 -0.46 -0.99 2.83
C LEU A 272 0.34 -2.30 2.82
N LEU A 273 1.49 -2.30 3.49
CA LEU A 273 2.18 -3.53 3.88
C LEU A 273 2.12 -3.70 5.39
N GLU A 274 1.97 -4.94 5.85
CA GLU A 274 2.20 -5.32 7.24
C GLU A 274 3.36 -6.33 7.27
N LEU A 275 4.45 -5.95 7.92
CA LEU A 275 5.55 -6.86 8.24
C LEU A 275 5.27 -7.49 9.61
N SER A 276 4.98 -8.79 9.67
CA SER A 276 4.43 -9.42 10.87
C SER A 276 5.31 -10.55 11.40
N ASN A 277 5.44 -10.57 12.73
CA ASN A 277 6.10 -11.62 13.50
C ASN A 277 5.14 -12.74 13.95
N GLY A 278 3.89 -12.72 13.48
CA GLY A 278 2.82 -13.60 13.94
C GLY A 278 1.97 -12.96 15.04
N VAL A 279 0.84 -13.62 15.35
CA VAL A 279 -0.17 -13.12 16.31
C VAL A 279 0.42 -13.00 17.71
N ASP A 280 1.29 -13.93 18.11
CA ASP A 280 1.78 -14.07 19.49
C ASP A 280 2.82 -13.02 19.89
N GLN A 281 3.43 -12.31 18.92
CA GLN A 281 4.58 -11.43 19.18
C GLN A 281 4.25 -9.95 19.20
N GLY A 282 2.99 -9.56 18.94
CA GLY A 282 2.47 -8.19 19.10
C GLY A 282 3.17 -7.08 18.29
N THR A 283 4.17 -7.42 17.47
CA THR A 283 5.08 -6.46 16.80
C THR A 283 4.91 -6.58 15.29
N SER A 284 3.74 -6.17 14.79
CA SER A 284 3.55 -5.93 13.36
C SER A 284 3.92 -4.48 13.04
N MET A 285 4.69 -4.27 11.98
CA MET A 285 4.97 -2.93 11.46
C MET A 285 4.14 -2.68 10.21
N LEU A 286 3.28 -1.66 10.25
CA LEU A 286 2.56 -1.18 9.07
C LEU A 286 3.46 -0.23 8.29
N CYS A 287 3.49 -0.36 6.97
CA CYS A 287 4.24 0.52 6.07
C CYS A 287 3.33 1.06 4.97
N THR A 288 3.40 2.35 4.71
CA THR A 288 2.71 3.02 3.60
C THR A 288 3.73 3.48 2.56
N LEU A 289 3.29 3.62 1.31
CA LEU A 289 4.11 4.05 0.19
C LEU A 289 4.09 5.57 0.13
N THR A 290 5.25 6.20 0.26
CA THR A 290 5.44 7.65 0.09
C THR A 290 6.64 7.86 -0.82
N ASN A 291 6.49 8.65 -1.89
CA ASN A 291 7.54 8.91 -2.87
C ASN A 291 8.19 7.62 -3.40
N ASN A 292 7.36 6.62 -3.74
CA ASN A 292 7.80 5.29 -4.19
C ASN A 292 8.74 4.56 -3.21
N LYS A 293 8.63 4.83 -1.90
CA LYS A 293 9.34 4.10 -0.83
C LYS A 293 8.38 3.70 0.27
N TRP A 294 8.62 2.54 0.88
CA TRP A 294 7.90 2.10 2.07
C TRP A 294 8.39 2.86 3.29
N VAL A 295 7.47 3.50 4.00
CA VAL A 295 7.73 4.27 5.21
C VAL A 295 6.91 3.64 6.34
N PRO A 296 7.50 3.41 7.53
CA PRO A 296 6.74 2.98 8.70
C PRO A 296 5.58 3.94 8.97
N SER A 297 4.40 3.38 9.17
CA SER A 297 3.19 4.13 9.46
C SER A 297 3.01 4.27 10.97
N ASN A 298 2.60 5.45 11.40
CA ASN A 298 2.20 5.70 12.79
C ASN A 298 0.79 5.18 13.10
N LEU A 299 0.12 4.60 12.11
CA LEU A 299 -1.24 4.12 12.24
C LEU A 299 -1.30 2.81 13.02
N SER A 300 -2.34 2.68 13.85
CA SER A 300 -2.57 1.48 14.65
C SER A 300 -3.16 0.36 13.81
N LYS A 301 -2.68 -0.87 13.98
CA LYS A 301 -3.29 -2.07 13.41
C LYS A 301 -4.71 -2.30 13.93
N ASN A 302 -5.04 -1.80 15.13
CA ASN A 302 -6.38 -1.96 15.70
C ASN A 302 -7.45 -1.28 14.85
N ASP A 303 -7.07 -0.29 14.04
CA ASP A 303 -7.96 0.46 13.15
C ASP A 303 -7.63 0.23 11.67
N LEU A 304 -7.25 -0.99 11.30
CA LEU A 304 -6.84 -1.36 9.93
C LEU A 304 -7.82 -0.83 8.86
N THR A 305 -9.11 -0.87 9.13
CA THR A 305 -10.16 -0.29 8.28
C THR A 305 -9.91 1.18 7.95
N GLN A 306 -9.74 2.02 8.98
CA GLN A 306 -9.50 3.44 8.83
C GLN A 306 -8.21 3.71 8.05
N VAL A 307 -7.17 2.91 8.31
CA VAL A 307 -5.89 3.00 7.60
C VAL A 307 -6.06 2.74 6.11
N LEU A 308 -6.76 1.66 5.76
CA LEU A 308 -7.00 1.29 4.37
C LEU A 308 -7.86 2.33 3.66
N ASP A 309 -8.89 2.87 4.31
CA ASP A 309 -9.73 3.93 3.75
C ASP A 309 -8.94 5.22 3.52
N GLN A 310 -8.07 5.60 4.46
CA GLN A 310 -7.19 6.76 4.32
C GLN A 310 -6.23 6.58 3.13
N GLU A 311 -5.54 5.43 3.04
CA GLU A 311 -4.60 5.18 1.95
C GLU A 311 -5.31 5.05 0.59
N ASN A 312 -6.50 4.46 0.55
CA ASN A 312 -7.31 4.36 -0.66
C ASN A 312 -7.76 5.74 -1.16
N CYS A 313 -8.13 6.63 -0.24
CA CYS A 313 -8.49 7.99 -0.58
C CYS A 313 -7.29 8.81 -1.08
N LEU A 314 -6.14 8.72 -0.41
CA LEU A 314 -4.94 9.47 -0.77
C LEU A 314 -4.37 9.05 -2.13
N ARG A 315 -4.46 7.76 -2.49
CA ARG A 315 -3.80 7.23 -3.69
C ARG A 315 -4.71 6.96 -4.86
N ASN A 316 -5.94 6.53 -4.60
CA ASN A 316 -6.90 6.17 -5.63
C ASN A 316 -8.08 7.15 -5.71
N SER A 317 -8.08 8.22 -4.90
CA SER A 317 -9.18 9.19 -4.85
C SER A 317 -10.54 8.55 -4.53
N ILE A 318 -10.54 7.39 -3.83
CA ILE A 318 -11.76 6.68 -3.44
C ILE A 318 -12.16 7.09 -2.02
N VAL A 319 -13.34 7.67 -1.88
CA VAL A 319 -13.83 8.26 -0.63
C VAL A 319 -14.98 7.45 -0.04
N MET A 320 -15.03 7.29 1.27
CA MET A 320 -16.20 6.73 1.94
C MET A 320 -17.26 7.82 2.16
N ALA A 321 -18.48 7.59 1.67
CA ALA A 321 -19.61 8.47 1.91
C ALA A 321 -20.26 8.16 3.27
N ASN A 322 -20.53 9.20 4.05
CA ASN A 322 -21.49 9.15 5.14
C ASN A 322 -22.88 9.52 4.61
N VAL A 323 -23.76 8.52 4.51
CA VAL A 323 -25.12 8.67 3.99
C VAL A 323 -26.13 9.18 5.02
N SER A 324 -25.67 9.39 6.27
CA SER A 324 -26.49 10.04 7.31
C SER A 324 -26.36 11.55 7.31
N ASN A 325 -25.36 12.12 6.63
CA ASN A 325 -25.18 13.56 6.53
C ASN A 325 -26.16 14.16 5.51
N ASP A 326 -26.89 15.19 5.93
CA ASP A 326 -27.80 15.98 5.11
C ASP A 326 -27.21 17.34 4.68
N GLU A 327 -26.01 17.67 5.19
CA GLU A 327 -25.24 18.86 4.86
C GLU A 327 -23.89 18.48 4.21
N THR A 328 -23.29 19.42 3.49
CA THR A 328 -21.94 19.27 2.92
C THR A 328 -20.91 18.97 4.02
N TYR A 329 -20.01 18.01 3.76
CA TYR A 329 -19.02 17.58 4.74
C TYR A 329 -17.69 17.21 4.10
N PHE A 330 -16.66 17.07 4.94
CA PHE A 330 -15.33 16.67 4.52
C PHE A 330 -15.06 15.21 4.83
N CYS A 331 -14.44 14.51 3.89
CA CYS A 331 -13.96 13.16 4.15
C CYS A 331 -12.69 13.15 5.04
N LYS A 332 -12.44 12.01 5.69
CA LYS A 332 -11.34 11.82 6.64
C LYS A 332 -10.01 11.45 5.96
N CYS A 333 -9.68 12.06 4.82
CA CYS A 333 -8.52 11.68 4.00
C CYS A 333 -7.22 12.38 4.42
N GLY A 334 -6.81 12.20 5.68
CA GLY A 334 -5.65 12.89 6.23
C GLY A 334 -5.80 14.42 6.13
N ASN A 335 -4.70 15.12 5.81
CA ASN A 335 -4.72 16.58 5.66
C ASN A 335 -5.39 17.06 4.36
N ASN A 336 -5.66 16.15 3.42
CA ASN A 336 -6.26 16.45 2.11
C ASN A 336 -7.74 16.09 2.15
N HIS A 337 -8.48 16.85 2.95
CA HIS A 337 -9.93 16.72 3.02
C HIS A 337 -10.55 17.01 1.65
N ARG A 338 -11.36 16.07 1.16
CA ARG A 338 -12.23 16.29 0.00
C ARG A 338 -13.61 16.67 0.50
N GLU A 339 -14.18 17.70 -0.10
CA GLU A 339 -15.54 18.12 0.15
C GLU A 339 -16.51 17.19 -0.58
N ILE A 340 -17.50 16.69 0.14
CA ILE A 340 -18.63 15.93 -0.37
C ILE A 340 -19.82 16.86 -0.29
N HIS A 341 -20.27 17.36 -1.43
CA HIS A 341 -21.43 18.23 -1.53
C HIS A 341 -22.70 17.41 -1.37
N VAL A 342 -23.56 17.87 -0.47
CA VAL A 342 -24.87 17.25 -0.24
C VAL A 342 -25.95 18.22 -0.70
N LYS A 343 -26.73 17.79 -1.69
CA LYS A 343 -27.83 18.58 -2.26
C LYS A 343 -29.16 17.93 -1.96
N LYS A 344 -30.04 18.65 -1.24
CA LYS A 344 -31.43 18.25 -1.05
C LYS A 344 -32.22 18.45 -2.34
N HIS A 345 -32.90 17.41 -2.81
CA HIS A 345 -33.81 17.48 -3.95
C HIS A 345 -35.24 17.64 -3.47
N ASN A 346 -35.99 18.55 -4.09
CA ASN A 346 -37.41 18.80 -3.77
C ASN A 346 -38.37 18.35 -4.88
N GLU A 347 -37.84 18.01 -6.05
CA GLU A 347 -38.61 17.64 -7.23
C GLU A 347 -38.76 16.12 -7.32
N ASN A 348 -39.87 15.66 -7.92
CA ASN A 348 -40.13 14.24 -8.22
C ASN A 348 -40.07 13.28 -7.01
N LEU A 349 -40.20 13.78 -5.78
CA LEU A 349 -40.15 12.96 -4.57
C LEU A 349 -41.44 12.16 -4.32
N PRO A 350 -41.33 10.85 -4.00
CA PRO A 350 -42.41 10.10 -3.40
C PRO A 350 -42.94 10.77 -2.12
N VAL A 351 -44.26 10.73 -1.90
CA VAL A 351 -44.90 11.33 -0.72
C VAL A 351 -44.34 10.69 0.55
N GLY A 352 -43.90 11.48 1.52
CA GLY A 352 -43.33 10.98 2.79
C GLY A 352 -41.83 10.70 2.77
N SER A 353 -41.16 11.00 1.66
CA SER A 353 -39.69 10.88 1.52
C SER A 353 -38.98 12.23 1.50
N GLU A 354 -37.70 12.23 1.85
CA GLU A 354 -36.72 13.24 1.48
C GLU A 354 -35.60 12.59 0.66
N LEU A 355 -34.95 13.36 -0.22
CA LEU A 355 -33.86 12.87 -1.08
C LEU A 355 -32.65 13.81 -0.99
N TYR A 356 -31.48 13.22 -0.75
CA TYR A 356 -30.21 13.92 -0.73
C TYR A 356 -29.26 13.29 -1.75
N GLU A 357 -28.61 14.12 -2.56
CA GLU A 357 -27.58 13.72 -3.50
C GLU A 357 -26.21 14.09 -2.92
N HIS A 358 -25.35 13.09 -2.75
CA HIS A 358 -23.95 13.25 -2.40
C HIS A 358 -23.12 13.24 -3.68
N THR A 359 -22.27 14.25 -3.88
CA THR A 359 -21.37 14.36 -5.02
C THR A 359 -19.96 14.74 -4.56
N LEU A 360 -18.95 14.25 -5.28
CA LEU A 360 -17.56 14.67 -5.10
C LEU A 360 -17.29 15.84 -6.04
N GLU A 361 -16.82 16.97 -5.52
CA GLU A 361 -16.37 18.05 -6.40
C GLU A 361 -15.02 17.67 -7.01
N SER A 362 -14.96 17.72 -8.34
CA SER A 362 -13.67 17.72 -9.02
C SER A 362 -13.02 19.07 -8.77
N THR A 363 -11.80 19.10 -8.25
CA THR A 363 -11.03 20.32 -7.96
C THR A 363 -10.62 21.11 -9.21
N GLY A 364 -11.24 20.85 -10.37
CA GLY A 364 -10.92 21.49 -11.65
C GLY A 364 -9.58 21.06 -12.26
N GLY A 365 -8.78 20.29 -11.53
CA GLY A 365 -7.58 19.61 -12.03
C GLY A 365 -7.91 18.25 -12.64
N ARG A 366 -7.12 17.81 -13.62
CA ARG A 366 -7.14 16.42 -14.10
C ARG A 366 -6.53 15.51 -13.04
N GLU A 367 -7.25 15.28 -11.96
CA GLU A 367 -6.89 14.22 -11.02
C GLU A 367 -7.02 12.87 -11.73
N THR A 368 -5.97 12.06 -11.68
CA THR A 368 -5.96 10.71 -12.25
C THR A 368 -5.54 9.72 -11.17
N PRO A 369 -6.44 8.79 -10.75
CA PRO A 369 -7.81 8.60 -11.23
C PRO A 369 -8.78 9.71 -10.74
N GLU A 370 -9.89 9.87 -11.46
CA GLU A 370 -10.97 10.78 -11.07
C GLU A 370 -11.60 10.31 -9.74
N PRO A 371 -11.95 11.22 -8.82
CA PRO A 371 -12.57 10.85 -7.56
C PRO A 371 -13.83 9.99 -7.73
N SER A 372 -14.02 9.05 -6.81
CA SER A 372 -15.20 8.20 -6.72
C SER A 372 -15.51 7.82 -5.27
N PHE A 373 -16.74 7.41 -5.02
CA PHE A 373 -17.13 6.84 -3.74
C PHE A 373 -16.77 5.36 -3.67
N ASN A 374 -16.53 4.86 -2.45
CA ASN A 374 -16.26 3.46 -2.21
C ASN A 374 -17.50 2.61 -2.57
N GLY A 375 -17.36 1.76 -3.58
CA GLY A 375 -18.41 0.87 -4.08
C GLY A 375 -18.75 -0.33 -3.19
N HIS A 376 -17.99 -0.56 -2.13
CA HIS A 376 -18.14 -1.71 -1.24
C HIS A 376 -18.59 -1.34 0.17
N ARG A 377 -18.45 -0.07 0.56
CA ARG A 377 -18.67 0.39 1.93
C ARG A 377 -19.17 1.82 1.98
N LEU A 378 -20.00 2.11 2.98
CA LEU A 378 -20.48 3.44 3.33
C LEU A 378 -20.53 3.59 4.85
N MET A 379 -20.59 4.83 5.34
CA MET A 379 -20.90 5.12 6.75
C MET A 379 -22.38 5.42 6.88
N ASP A 380 -23.03 4.78 7.83
CA ASP A 380 -24.39 5.08 8.28
C ASP A 380 -24.27 5.53 9.75
N ASP A 381 -24.39 6.84 9.98
CA ASP A 381 -24.01 7.52 11.23
C ASP A 381 -22.50 7.29 11.52
N ILE A 382 -22.14 6.82 12.72
CA ILE A 382 -20.76 6.51 13.11
C ILE A 382 -20.33 5.10 12.72
N LYS A 383 -21.17 4.33 12.02
CA LYS A 383 -20.93 2.90 11.79
C LYS A 383 -20.61 2.62 10.33
N ASP A 384 -19.55 1.86 10.13
CA ASP A 384 -19.19 1.32 8.83
C ASP A 384 -20.17 0.23 8.43
N VAL A 385 -20.66 0.32 7.19
CA VAL A 385 -21.54 -0.68 6.60
C VAL A 385 -20.91 -1.28 5.35
N THR A 386 -20.87 -2.61 5.33
CA THR A 386 -20.53 -3.40 4.16
C THR A 386 -21.71 -3.49 3.21
N LEU A 387 -21.46 -3.23 1.94
CA LEU A 387 -22.41 -3.41 0.85
C LEU A 387 -22.40 -4.87 0.34
N PRO A 388 -23.52 -5.35 -0.24
CA PRO A 388 -23.62 -6.70 -0.81
C PRO A 388 -22.62 -6.94 -1.95
N GLU A 389 -22.37 -8.21 -2.26
CA GLU A 389 -21.17 -8.73 -2.94
C GLU A 389 -20.82 -8.11 -4.30
N SER A 390 -21.78 -7.58 -5.07
CA SER A 390 -21.49 -6.94 -6.35
C SER A 390 -21.20 -5.44 -6.16
N PRO A 391 -19.93 -4.99 -6.13
CA PRO A 391 -19.61 -3.58 -5.99
C PRO A 391 -20.08 -2.78 -7.19
N VAL A 392 -20.35 -1.50 -6.94
CA VAL A 392 -20.47 -0.51 -8.02
C VAL A 392 -19.11 0.12 -8.21
N THR A 393 -18.50 -0.04 -9.38
CA THR A 393 -17.25 0.63 -9.71
C THR A 393 -17.53 2.09 -10.06
N ASP A 394 -16.57 2.97 -9.78
CA ASP A 394 -16.57 4.37 -10.22
C ASP A 394 -17.80 5.18 -9.83
N VAL A 395 -18.33 4.96 -8.61
CA VAL A 395 -19.52 5.66 -8.11
C VAL A 395 -19.23 7.16 -8.02
N LYS A 396 -19.94 7.97 -8.81
CA LYS A 396 -19.78 9.43 -8.84
C LYS A 396 -20.81 10.14 -7.98
N LYS A 397 -21.99 9.55 -7.82
CA LYS A 397 -23.08 10.12 -7.03
C LYS A 397 -23.75 9.07 -6.18
N ILE A 398 -24.19 9.46 -4.99
CA ILE A 398 -25.01 8.62 -4.12
C ILE A 398 -26.27 9.39 -3.79
N TYR A 399 -27.42 8.81 -4.07
CA TYR A 399 -28.72 9.37 -3.70
C TYR A 399 -29.28 8.60 -2.52
N VAL A 400 -29.68 9.32 -1.47
CA VAL A 400 -30.17 8.74 -0.22
C VAL A 400 -31.60 9.19 -0.01
N TYR A 401 -32.51 8.22 0.09
CA TYR A 401 -33.90 8.47 0.47
C TYR A 401 -34.08 8.26 1.96
N LEU A 402 -34.63 9.27 2.63
CA LEU A 402 -34.92 9.24 4.06
C LEU A 402 -36.41 9.35 4.32
N CYS A 403 -36.82 8.82 5.46
CA CYS A 403 -38.18 8.95 5.97
C CYS A 403 -38.43 10.39 6.44
N LYS A 404 -39.42 11.10 5.88
CA LYS A 404 -39.66 12.51 6.26
C LYS A 404 -40.04 12.71 7.74
N SER A 405 -40.68 11.70 8.35
CA SER A 405 -41.02 11.75 9.79
C SER A 405 -39.83 11.39 10.69
N ASN A 406 -38.74 10.85 10.13
CA ASN A 406 -37.54 10.46 10.85
C ASN A 406 -36.33 10.53 9.91
N THR A 407 -35.69 11.69 9.85
CA THR A 407 -34.52 11.95 8.99
C THR A 407 -33.28 11.17 9.41
N ASN A 408 -33.28 10.49 10.57
CA ASN A 408 -32.20 9.57 10.95
C ASN A 408 -32.40 8.16 10.34
N MET A 409 -33.43 7.98 9.51
CA MET A 409 -33.80 6.70 8.93
C MET A 409 -33.68 6.74 7.41
N GLN A 410 -32.49 6.38 6.92
CA GLN A 410 -32.22 6.13 5.52
C GLN A 410 -32.91 4.82 5.13
N LEU A 411 -33.68 4.84 4.05
CA LEU A 411 -34.50 3.69 3.62
C LEU A 411 -33.91 3.02 2.39
N LEU A 412 -33.50 3.83 1.42
CA LEU A 412 -33.10 3.37 0.10
C LEU A 412 -31.94 4.24 -0.42
N ILE A 413 -30.94 3.61 -1.02
CA ILE A 413 -29.78 4.27 -1.60
C ILE A 413 -29.69 3.89 -3.08
N TYR A 414 -29.34 4.87 -3.93
CA TYR A 414 -28.96 4.65 -5.32
C TYR A 414 -27.52 5.09 -5.55
N MET A 415 -26.67 4.18 -6.01
CA MET A 415 -25.27 4.46 -6.35
C MET A 415 -25.14 4.59 -7.86
N ASP A 416 -24.75 5.77 -8.33
CA ASP A 416 -24.68 6.14 -9.75
C ASP A 416 -23.23 6.25 -10.22
N ASN A 417 -22.87 5.50 -11.25
CA ASN A 417 -21.57 5.54 -11.91
C ASN A 417 -21.55 6.40 -13.19
N GLY A 418 -22.69 7.00 -13.56
CA GLY A 418 -22.85 7.88 -14.72
C GLY A 418 -23.03 7.19 -16.07
N SER A 419 -22.51 5.98 -16.26
CA SER A 419 -22.54 5.26 -17.55
C SER A 419 -23.54 4.11 -17.62
N GLU A 420 -23.87 3.49 -16.50
CA GLU A 420 -24.73 2.30 -16.43
C GLU A 420 -25.98 2.56 -15.56
N PRO A 421 -26.98 1.66 -15.60
CA PRO A 421 -28.00 1.64 -14.55
C PRO A 421 -27.30 1.45 -13.20
N GLY A 422 -27.28 2.51 -12.39
CA GLY A 422 -26.77 2.46 -11.03
C GLY A 422 -27.49 1.42 -10.17
N LYS A 423 -26.95 1.18 -8.97
CA LYS A 423 -27.40 0.11 -8.10
C LYS A 423 -28.30 0.64 -6.98
N TRP A 424 -29.43 -0.04 -6.78
CA TRP A 424 -30.33 0.22 -5.67
C TRP A 424 -30.01 -0.68 -4.47
N LEU A 425 -29.96 -0.08 -3.29
CA LEU A 425 -29.72 -0.76 -2.02
C LEU A 425 -30.84 -0.39 -1.04
N GLU A 426 -31.43 -1.38 -0.37
CA GLU A 426 -32.43 -1.19 0.67
C GLU A 426 -31.89 -1.57 2.05
N LYS A 427 -32.30 -0.81 3.08
CA LYS A 427 -31.93 -1.08 4.47
C LYS A 427 -32.74 -2.26 5.01
N ILE A 428 -32.08 -3.18 5.72
CA ILE A 428 -32.74 -4.36 6.33
C ILE A 428 -33.10 -4.07 7.79
N TYR A 429 -34.20 -4.66 8.28
CA TYR A 429 -34.67 -4.49 9.65
C TYR A 429 -33.64 -5.04 10.66
N GLY A 430 -33.33 -4.24 11.69
CA GLY A 430 -32.58 -4.71 12.87
C GLY A 430 -31.04 -4.64 12.75
N GLY A 431 -30.48 -3.95 11.76
CA GLY A 431 -29.03 -3.75 11.66
C GLY A 431 -28.63 -2.58 10.75
N ASN A 432 -27.34 -2.23 10.77
CA ASN A 432 -26.74 -1.36 9.74
C ASN A 432 -26.28 -2.27 8.61
N THR A 433 -27.22 -2.95 7.97
CA THR A 433 -26.95 -3.81 6.81
C THR A 433 -27.82 -3.37 5.66
N TRP A 434 -27.21 -3.32 4.47
CA TRP A 434 -27.88 -3.02 3.22
C TRP A 434 -27.91 -4.29 2.37
N THR A 435 -29.00 -4.51 1.66
CA THR A 435 -29.06 -5.52 0.60
C THR A 435 -29.40 -4.88 -0.72
N GLU A 436 -29.05 -5.54 -1.80
CA GLU A 436 -29.50 -5.14 -3.13
C GLU A 436 -31.02 -5.19 -3.18
N ALA A 437 -31.62 -4.10 -3.65
CA ALA A 437 -33.06 -4.00 -3.72
C ALA A 437 -33.57 -4.96 -4.80
N ASN A 438 -34.03 -6.13 -4.36
CA ASN A 438 -34.48 -7.22 -5.25
C ASN A 438 -35.87 -6.96 -5.88
N SER A 439 -36.32 -5.70 -5.93
CA SER A 439 -37.63 -5.39 -6.47
C SER A 439 -37.51 -5.15 -7.97
N VAL A 440 -38.17 -6.00 -8.76
CA VAL A 440 -38.41 -5.79 -10.20
C VAL A 440 -38.94 -4.36 -10.47
N SER A 441 -39.62 -3.76 -9.49
CA SER A 441 -40.13 -2.40 -9.55
C SER A 441 -39.08 -1.30 -9.65
N LEU A 442 -37.85 -1.48 -9.13
CA LEU A 442 -36.79 -0.46 -9.21
C LEU A 442 -35.88 -0.62 -10.43
N SER A 443 -36.07 -1.68 -11.23
CA SER A 443 -35.28 -1.89 -12.44
C SER A 443 -35.48 -0.75 -13.45
N GLY A 444 -34.36 -0.19 -13.91
CA GLY A 444 -34.31 0.96 -14.81
C GLY A 444 -34.78 2.28 -14.21
N ALA A 445 -35.10 2.32 -12.90
CA ALA A 445 -35.50 3.55 -12.23
C ALA A 445 -34.27 4.35 -11.80
N LYS A 446 -34.26 5.66 -12.09
CA LYS A 446 -33.26 6.61 -11.58
C LYS A 446 -33.92 7.71 -10.74
N PRO A 447 -33.27 8.19 -9.67
CA PRO A 447 -33.79 9.29 -8.84
C PRO A 447 -34.10 10.57 -9.62
N THR A 448 -33.36 10.83 -10.70
CA THR A 448 -33.51 12.03 -11.54
C THR A 448 -34.65 11.94 -12.56
N ASP A 449 -35.19 10.74 -12.80
CA ASP A 449 -36.17 10.53 -13.86
C ASP A 449 -37.59 10.73 -13.30
N SER A 450 -38.33 11.70 -13.85
CA SER A 450 -39.70 11.98 -13.41
C SER A 450 -40.65 10.78 -13.53
N SER A 451 -40.42 9.91 -14.52
CA SER A 451 -41.17 8.66 -14.73
C SER A 451 -40.86 7.58 -13.69
N SER A 452 -39.76 7.69 -12.95
CA SER A 452 -39.34 6.73 -11.93
C SER A 452 -40.01 6.97 -10.58
N LYS A 453 -40.65 8.12 -10.38
CA LYS A 453 -41.27 8.53 -9.11
C LYS A 453 -42.20 7.47 -8.51
N GLU A 454 -43.11 6.92 -9.30
CA GLU A 454 -44.06 5.91 -8.82
C GLU A 454 -43.36 4.59 -8.45
N LYS A 455 -42.39 4.17 -9.27
CA LYS A 455 -41.58 2.96 -9.03
C LYS A 455 -40.78 3.06 -7.74
N ILE A 456 -40.10 4.20 -7.54
CA ILE A 456 -39.32 4.48 -6.32
C ILE A 456 -40.23 4.56 -5.11
N GLY A 457 -41.40 5.21 -5.23
CA GLY A 457 -42.40 5.26 -4.17
C GLY A 457 -42.90 3.86 -3.74
N LYS A 458 -43.14 2.95 -4.68
CA LYS A 458 -43.47 1.54 -4.38
C LYS A 458 -42.33 0.85 -3.64
N GLY A 459 -41.08 1.05 -4.08
CA GLY A 459 -39.89 0.52 -3.41
C GLY A 459 -39.78 1.00 -1.95
N LEU A 460 -39.91 2.31 -1.72
CA LEU A 460 -39.88 2.90 -0.37
C LEU A 460 -41.00 2.38 0.53
N HIS A 461 -42.21 2.20 -0.01
CA HIS A 461 -43.33 1.64 0.74
C HIS A 461 -43.04 0.19 1.19
N GLU A 462 -42.52 -0.65 0.29
CA GLU A 462 -42.14 -2.02 0.63
C GLU A 462 -41.03 -2.07 1.69
N VAL A 463 -40.02 -1.20 1.59
CA VAL A 463 -38.97 -1.09 2.61
C VAL A 463 -39.57 -0.66 3.95
N CYS A 464 -40.41 0.38 4.00
CA CYS A 464 -41.05 0.82 5.24
C CYS A 464 -41.91 -0.28 5.88
N LYS A 465 -42.62 -1.04 5.05
CA LYS A 465 -43.44 -2.18 5.48
C LYS A 465 -42.56 -3.29 6.09
N LYS A 466 -41.43 -3.64 5.45
CA LYS A 466 -40.44 -4.59 5.98
C LYS A 466 -39.86 -4.10 7.30
N LEU A 467 -39.57 -2.80 7.42
CA LEU A 467 -38.99 -2.19 8.60
C LEU A 467 -39.99 -1.96 9.75
N LYS A 468 -41.29 -2.21 9.53
CA LYS A 468 -42.39 -1.98 10.49
C LYS A 468 -42.43 -0.55 11.06
N THR A 469 -41.92 0.41 10.31
CA THR A 469 -41.90 1.82 10.73
C THR A 469 -43.15 2.52 10.26
N GLY A 470 -44.18 2.52 11.11
CA GLY A 470 -45.48 3.17 10.83
C GLY A 470 -45.45 4.69 10.67
N GLY A 471 -44.27 5.33 10.71
CA GLY A 471 -44.11 6.78 10.72
C GLY A 471 -44.01 7.45 9.35
N CYS A 472 -43.53 6.76 8.30
CA CYS A 472 -43.10 7.45 7.07
C CYS A 472 -44.24 7.92 6.14
N GLY A 473 -45.50 7.89 6.59
CA GLY A 473 -46.63 8.49 5.88
C GLY A 473 -47.03 7.80 4.56
N TYR A 474 -46.40 6.68 4.18
CA TYR A 474 -46.80 5.88 3.02
C TYR A 474 -48.05 5.03 3.32
N ALA A 475 -49.11 5.65 3.85
CA ALA A 475 -50.37 4.97 4.13
C ALA A 475 -51.10 4.71 2.81
N ASN A 476 -51.06 3.45 2.34
CA ASN A 476 -51.95 2.84 1.36
C ASN A 476 -52.64 3.82 0.37
N SER A 477 -51.87 4.46 -0.51
CA SER A 477 -52.42 4.82 -1.82
C SER A 477 -52.55 3.54 -2.66
N ALA A 478 -53.27 2.55 -2.11
CA ALA A 478 -53.82 1.47 -2.90
C ALA A 478 -54.85 2.14 -3.81
N THR A 479 -54.45 2.30 -5.06
CA THR A 479 -55.23 2.81 -6.16
C THR A 479 -56.64 2.22 -6.10
N THR A 480 -57.59 3.00 -5.60
CA THR A 480 -59.01 2.79 -5.89
C THR A 480 -59.17 3.19 -7.35
N SER A 481 -58.74 2.32 -8.27
CA SER A 481 -59.09 2.42 -9.67
C SER A 481 -60.61 2.28 -9.74
N THR A 482 -61.29 3.42 -9.79
CA THR A 482 -62.72 3.50 -10.04
C THR A 482 -62.91 3.00 -11.47
N THR A 483 -63.32 1.75 -11.59
CA THR A 483 -63.79 1.15 -12.83
C THR A 483 -65.03 1.92 -13.27
N VAL A 484 -64.86 2.90 -14.14
CA VAL A 484 -65.99 3.56 -14.82
C VAL A 484 -66.48 2.58 -15.88
N HIS A 485 -67.55 1.86 -15.54
CA HIS A 485 -68.38 1.16 -16.51
C HIS A 485 -69.05 2.20 -17.43
N GLY A 486 -68.64 2.22 -18.69
CA GLY A 486 -69.31 2.94 -19.77
C GLY A 486 -69.55 1.99 -20.94
N SER A 487 -70.76 1.44 -21.01
CA SER A 487 -71.30 0.71 -22.15
C SER A 487 -71.64 1.68 -23.29
N SER A 488 -71.32 1.32 -24.53
CA SER A 488 -72.16 1.60 -25.71
C SER A 488 -71.68 0.82 -26.94
N GLN A 489 -72.65 0.19 -27.60
CA GLN A 489 -72.57 -0.57 -28.83
C GLN A 489 -72.26 0.31 -30.07
N SER A 490 -71.85 -0.38 -31.13
CA SER A 490 -72.03 -0.09 -32.58
C SER A 490 -70.67 -0.27 -33.27
N GLY A 491 -70.46 -1.26 -34.16
CA GLY A 491 -71.24 -1.55 -35.35
C GLY A 491 -70.54 -0.88 -36.54
N GLY A 492 -69.79 -1.64 -37.35
CA GLY A 492 -69.12 -1.06 -38.53
C GLY A 492 -68.12 -1.98 -39.22
N SER A 493 -68.62 -2.70 -40.22
CA SER A 493 -67.87 -3.47 -41.23
C SER A 493 -67.01 -2.56 -42.12
N SER A 494 -65.80 -3.00 -42.55
CA SER A 494 -65.22 -2.79 -43.90
C SER A 494 -63.76 -3.26 -44.05
N ARG A 495 -63.58 -4.34 -44.83
CA ARG A 495 -62.63 -4.55 -45.97
C ARG A 495 -61.16 -4.08 -45.93
N SER A 496 -60.28 -5.10 -46.05
CA SER A 496 -59.16 -5.33 -47.01
C SER A 496 -57.96 -4.36 -47.03
N THR A 497 -56.72 -4.86 -46.90
CA THR A 497 -55.89 -5.50 -47.96
C THR A 497 -54.54 -5.95 -47.40
N ASP A 498 -54.20 -7.20 -47.71
CA ASP A 498 -52.90 -7.79 -48.09
C ASP A 498 -51.59 -7.03 -47.84
N ARG A 499 -50.64 -7.69 -47.16
CA ARG A 499 -49.38 -8.22 -47.73
C ARG A 499 -48.46 -8.70 -46.60
N ASP A 500 -48.31 -10.02 -46.49
CA ASP A 500 -47.13 -10.64 -45.89
C ASP A 500 -47.02 -12.06 -46.46
N GLU A 501 -45.96 -12.32 -47.22
CA GLU A 501 -45.46 -13.67 -47.49
C GLU A 501 -44.03 -13.59 -48.06
N GLY A 502 -43.13 -14.39 -47.47
CA GLY A 502 -41.70 -14.47 -47.82
C GLY A 502 -40.85 -14.94 -46.62
N SER A 503 -41.02 -16.16 -46.10
CA SER A 503 -40.45 -17.44 -46.58
C SER A 503 -39.09 -17.81 -45.94
N ASN A 504 -39.06 -19.04 -45.40
CA ASN A 504 -37.98 -20.04 -45.48
C ASN A 504 -36.71 -19.84 -44.63
N SER A 505 -36.05 -20.86 -44.07
CA SER A 505 -36.15 -22.34 -44.20
C SER A 505 -35.29 -22.98 -43.10
N SER A 506 -35.78 -24.04 -42.44
CA SER A 506 -35.39 -25.47 -42.62
C SER A 506 -34.33 -25.98 -41.63
N ASP A 507 -34.84 -26.72 -40.65
CA ASP A 507 -34.16 -27.87 -40.03
C ASP A 507 -34.01 -29.00 -41.05
N GLU A 508 -32.89 -29.74 -40.98
CA GLU A 508 -32.88 -31.21 -41.00
C GLU A 508 -31.45 -31.78 -40.78
N ASN A 509 -31.29 -32.48 -39.66
CA ASN A 509 -30.93 -33.91 -39.56
C ASN A 509 -29.69 -34.46 -40.33
N SER A 510 -28.75 -35.09 -39.59
CA SER A 510 -28.33 -36.49 -39.81
C SER A 510 -26.97 -36.83 -39.17
N SER A 511 -27.01 -37.91 -38.39
CA SER A 511 -25.94 -38.76 -37.85
C SER A 511 -24.95 -39.35 -38.87
N SER A 512 -23.70 -39.62 -38.46
CA SER A 512 -23.10 -40.98 -38.34
C SER A 512 -21.56 -41.00 -38.21
N ASN A 513 -21.07 -42.04 -37.54
CA ASN A 513 -19.69 -42.37 -37.14
C ASN A 513 -18.69 -42.58 -38.29
N THR A 514 -17.40 -42.29 -38.07
CA THR A 514 -16.28 -43.25 -38.35
C THR A 514 -14.93 -42.81 -37.74
N LEU A 515 -14.26 -43.73 -37.05
CA LEU A 515 -12.79 -43.83 -36.87
C LEU A 515 -12.20 -44.51 -38.15
N PRO A 516 -10.90 -44.37 -38.54
CA PRO A 516 -9.76 -44.82 -37.72
C PRO A 516 -8.36 -44.14 -37.93
N SER A 517 -7.49 -44.34 -36.92
CA SER A 517 -6.06 -44.75 -36.93
C SER A 517 -5.01 -44.24 -37.96
N SER A 518 -3.87 -43.81 -37.37
CA SER A 518 -2.45 -44.10 -37.66
C SER A 518 -1.58 -43.28 -38.65
N SER A 519 -0.35 -43.05 -38.17
CA SER A 519 0.99 -42.94 -38.82
C SER A 519 1.65 -41.56 -38.95
N GLN A 520 2.80 -41.41 -38.27
CA GLN A 520 3.90 -40.44 -38.52
C GLN A 520 4.63 -40.77 -39.86
N PRO A 521 5.77 -40.13 -40.26
CA PRO A 521 6.47 -38.89 -39.86
C PRO A 521 6.83 -37.97 -41.06
N GLY A 522 7.29 -36.73 -40.81
CA GLY A 522 7.88 -35.91 -41.87
C GLY A 522 8.52 -34.61 -41.40
N ALA A 523 9.85 -34.55 -41.44
CA ALA A 523 10.67 -33.40 -41.09
C ALA A 523 10.67 -32.30 -42.18
N ARG A 524 10.70 -31.02 -41.76
CA ARG A 524 11.44 -29.88 -42.36
C ARG A 524 11.11 -28.59 -41.58
N GLY A 525 12.12 -27.98 -40.94
CA GLY A 525 12.08 -26.54 -40.62
C GLY A 525 12.66 -25.71 -41.79
N PRO A 526 13.06 -24.45 -41.56
CA PRO A 526 12.47 -23.42 -40.70
C PRO A 526 12.01 -22.22 -41.55
N ASN A 527 11.05 -21.43 -41.07
CA ASN A 527 10.85 -20.06 -41.53
C ASN A 527 10.46 -19.21 -40.32
N GLU A 528 11.43 -18.43 -39.89
CA GLU A 528 11.33 -17.39 -38.88
C GLU A 528 10.90 -16.10 -39.60
N PRO A 529 9.81 -15.42 -39.22
CA PRO A 529 9.57 -14.06 -39.66
C PRO A 529 9.96 -13.05 -38.58
N ASP A 530 10.56 -11.99 -39.09
CA ASP A 530 11.14 -10.84 -38.44
C ASP A 530 10.34 -10.24 -37.28
N ARG A 531 11.13 -9.94 -36.26
CA ARG A 531 10.91 -9.04 -35.14
C ARG A 531 10.65 -7.61 -35.66
N ARG A 532 9.47 -7.06 -35.39
CA ARG A 532 9.25 -5.60 -35.33
C ARG A 532 8.90 -5.23 -33.88
N GLU A 533 9.93 -4.79 -33.15
CA GLU A 533 9.78 -4.08 -31.89
C GLU A 533 9.31 -2.65 -32.21
N THR A 534 8.04 -2.35 -31.93
CA THR A 534 7.52 -0.99 -31.87
C THR A 534 7.89 -0.37 -30.53
N GLY A 535 8.55 0.80 -30.61
CA GLY A 535 9.16 1.50 -29.49
C GLY A 535 8.19 1.96 -28.41
N ALA A 536 8.67 1.84 -27.16
CA ALA A 536 8.09 2.50 -26.01
C ALA A 536 8.61 3.95 -25.96
N ASN A 537 7.67 4.90 -26.03
CA ASN A 537 7.93 6.30 -25.77
C ASN A 537 8.33 6.49 -24.30
N GLY A 538 9.56 6.96 -24.08
CA GLY A 538 10.03 7.39 -22.76
C GLY A 538 9.32 8.65 -22.32
N ILE A 539 8.66 8.57 -21.17
CA ILE A 539 8.19 9.73 -20.41
C ILE A 539 9.39 10.24 -19.62
N ASP A 540 9.74 11.49 -19.88
CA ASP A 540 10.88 12.22 -19.35
C ASP A 540 10.53 12.73 -17.94
N ASP A 541 10.88 11.97 -16.89
CA ASP A 541 10.76 12.41 -15.50
C ASP A 541 11.84 13.46 -15.21
N ARG A 542 11.48 14.74 -15.36
CA ARG A 542 12.25 15.87 -14.83
C ARG A 542 11.78 16.17 -13.41
N ASP A 543 12.56 15.72 -12.43
CA ASP A 543 12.49 16.19 -11.05
C ASP A 543 12.90 17.67 -11.00
N GLY A 544 11.91 18.55 -10.87
CA GLY A 544 12.08 19.95 -10.52
C GLY A 544 12.05 20.14 -9.01
N GLU A 545 13.22 20.18 -8.37
CA GLU A 545 13.36 20.72 -7.01
C GLU A 545 13.12 22.24 -7.05
N GLY A 546 11.91 22.64 -6.68
CA GLY A 546 11.51 24.04 -6.47
C GLY A 546 11.24 24.32 -5.00
N ALA A 547 12.18 24.99 -4.35
CA ALA A 547 12.05 25.49 -2.98
C ALA A 547 10.94 26.56 -2.87
N LEU A 548 9.99 26.37 -1.95
CA LEU A 548 9.21 27.48 -1.38
C LEU A 548 9.07 27.28 0.13
N TYR A 549 9.96 27.95 0.86
CA TYR A 549 9.71 28.45 2.21
C TYR A 549 8.65 29.55 2.12
N TYR A 550 7.54 29.43 2.84
CA TYR A 550 6.93 30.57 3.54
C TYR A 550 6.17 30.09 4.79
N CYS A 551 6.58 30.70 5.90
CA CYS A 551 5.98 30.68 7.22
C CYS A 551 4.57 31.28 7.14
N TRP A 552 3.55 30.70 7.81
CA TRP A 552 2.44 31.48 8.37
C TRP A 552 1.93 30.86 9.67
N SER A 553 1.50 31.76 10.53
CA SER A 553 1.50 31.71 11.99
C SER A 553 0.24 31.12 12.60
N LYS A 554 0.42 30.61 13.83
CA LYS A 554 -0.60 30.43 14.87
C LYS A 554 -1.62 31.59 14.92
N LYS A 555 -2.91 31.31 14.69
CA LYS A 555 -4.07 31.81 15.46
C LYS A 555 -5.37 31.26 14.89
N LEU A 556 -6.35 31.06 15.77
CA LEU A 556 -7.76 30.69 15.55
C LEU A 556 -8.09 29.19 15.66
N CYS A 557 -8.10 28.72 16.91
CA CYS A 557 -9.12 27.77 17.38
C CYS A 557 -9.51 28.21 18.80
N SER A 558 -10.55 29.04 18.92
CA SER A 558 -11.28 29.23 20.17
C SER A 558 -12.71 29.65 19.85
N GLU A 559 -13.64 29.10 20.63
CA GLU A 559 -15.06 29.46 20.76
C GLU A 559 -16.08 28.65 19.95
N ALA A 560 -16.61 27.61 20.59
CA ALA A 560 -18.04 27.45 20.83
C ALA A 560 -18.25 26.42 21.96
N GLN A 561 -18.13 26.87 23.22
CA GLN A 561 -18.71 26.15 24.35
C GLN A 561 -19.95 26.92 24.80
N ASP A 562 -21.10 26.33 24.52
CA ASP A 562 -22.40 26.85 24.87
C ASP A 562 -22.65 26.69 26.37
N LYS A 563 -23.19 27.74 26.99
CA LYS A 563 -23.45 27.84 28.42
C LYS A 563 -24.91 27.47 28.68
N SER A 564 -25.17 26.36 29.38
CA SER A 564 -26.39 26.22 30.16
C SER A 564 -26.07 26.17 31.65
N LYS A 565 -26.46 27.24 32.36
CA LYS A 565 -26.52 27.30 33.82
C LYS A 565 -27.82 26.63 34.25
N VAL A 566 -27.73 25.59 35.08
CA VAL A 566 -28.79 25.22 36.02
C VAL A 566 -28.15 25.12 37.40
N ALA A 567 -28.68 25.91 38.33
CA ALA A 567 -28.29 25.94 39.73
C ALA A 567 -29.11 24.92 40.53
N SER A 568 -28.43 24.14 41.37
CA SER A 568 -28.95 23.35 42.49
C SER A 568 -27.73 22.63 43.08
N GLY A 569 -27.14 22.99 44.23
CA GLY A 569 -27.80 23.11 45.52
C GLY A 569 -27.84 21.75 46.20
N GLY A 570 -26.73 21.29 46.78
CA GLY A 570 -26.68 20.02 47.53
C GLY A 570 -25.27 19.65 47.97
N ALA A 571 -24.95 19.91 49.24
CA ALA A 571 -23.75 19.42 49.89
C ALA A 571 -23.83 17.89 50.03
N SER A 572 -22.87 17.19 49.44
CA SER A 572 -22.61 15.77 49.71
C SER A 572 -21.10 15.57 49.71
N ASP A 573 -20.60 15.24 50.89
CA ASP A 573 -19.22 14.85 51.15
C ASP A 573 -18.96 13.50 50.44
N SER A 574 -18.39 13.56 49.23
CA SER A 574 -17.92 12.38 48.51
C SER A 574 -16.42 12.48 48.36
N THR A 575 -15.69 11.61 49.06
CA THR A 575 -14.28 11.33 48.79
C THR A 575 -14.14 10.81 47.36
N ASP A 576 -13.81 11.73 46.46
CA ASP A 576 -13.67 11.49 45.03
C ASP A 576 -12.42 10.64 44.79
N LYS A 577 -12.61 9.36 44.46
CA LYS A 577 -11.53 8.46 44.04
C LYS A 577 -11.17 8.83 42.59
N LYS A 578 -10.42 9.91 42.41
CA LYS A 578 -9.75 10.18 41.13
C LYS A 578 -8.87 8.99 40.76
N ASP A 579 -9.05 8.50 39.53
CA ASP A 579 -8.26 7.44 38.92
C ASP A 579 -6.75 7.73 39.10
N PRO A 580 -5.93 6.78 39.58
CA PRO A 580 -4.48 6.93 39.69
C PRO A 580 -3.83 7.53 38.45
N PHE A 581 -4.31 7.19 37.25
CA PHE A 581 -3.80 7.76 36.01
C PHE A 581 -4.07 9.27 35.90
N GLN A 582 -5.24 9.73 36.35
CA GLN A 582 -5.57 11.15 36.38
C GLN A 582 -4.64 11.93 37.32
N LYS A 583 -4.27 11.36 38.48
CA LYS A 583 -3.34 11.97 39.43
C LYS A 583 -1.91 12.05 38.88
N VAL A 584 -1.48 11.05 38.11
CA VAL A 584 -0.17 11.07 37.44
C VAL A 584 -0.15 12.13 36.33
N ILE A 585 -1.23 12.26 35.55
CA ILE A 585 -1.34 13.29 34.51
C ILE A 585 -1.37 14.70 35.11
N GLU A 586 -2.14 14.93 36.18
CA GLU A 586 -2.14 16.21 36.91
C GLU A 586 -0.73 16.54 37.44
N PHE A 587 -0.04 15.57 38.04
CA PHE A 587 1.33 15.77 38.54
C PHE A 587 2.34 16.12 37.43
N ILE A 588 2.27 15.46 36.27
CA ILE A 588 3.14 15.74 35.11
C ILE A 588 2.86 17.14 34.55
N ASN A 589 1.58 17.52 34.46
CA ASN A 589 1.18 18.84 33.98
C ASN A 589 1.66 19.96 34.92
N ASP A 590 1.59 19.74 36.23
CA ASP A 590 2.04 20.74 37.23
C ASP A 590 3.57 20.90 37.27
N HIS A 591 4.33 19.88 36.85
CA HIS A 591 5.80 19.88 36.88
C HIS A 591 6.44 19.90 35.48
N HIS A 592 5.69 20.28 34.43
CA HIS A 592 6.17 20.24 33.03
C HIS A 592 7.44 21.10 32.80
N ASN A 593 7.66 22.15 33.59
CA ASN A 593 8.86 22.99 33.51
C ASN A 593 10.12 22.33 34.11
N GLU A 594 9.95 21.33 34.98
CA GLU A 594 11.04 20.55 35.59
C GLU A 594 11.40 19.32 34.73
N ILE A 595 10.48 18.91 33.85
CA ILE A 595 10.63 17.81 32.90
C ILE A 595 11.12 18.38 31.56
N ALA A 596 12.42 18.67 31.46
CA ALA A 596 12.98 19.23 30.24
C ALA A 596 13.07 18.18 29.12
N PRO A 597 12.65 18.48 27.88
CA PRO A 597 12.87 17.60 26.74
C PRO A 597 14.34 17.66 26.31
N SER A 598 15.12 16.66 26.71
CA SER A 598 16.46 16.42 26.19
C SER A 598 16.37 15.49 24.98
N VAL A 599 16.52 16.02 23.77
CA VAL A 599 16.58 15.22 22.53
C VAL A 599 18.02 14.75 22.32
N GLY A 600 18.28 13.48 22.61
CA GLY A 600 19.46 12.71 22.24
C GLY A 600 18.99 11.29 21.95
N GLY A 601 19.38 10.72 20.81
CA GLY A 601 18.62 9.65 20.17
C GLY A 601 18.71 8.26 20.82
N VAL A 602 17.83 7.39 20.30
CA VAL A 602 17.93 5.92 20.18
C VAL A 602 17.48 5.06 21.38
N LEU A 603 16.22 4.62 21.38
CA LEU A 603 15.74 3.23 21.18
C LEU A 603 14.33 3.04 21.78
N GLY A 604 13.44 2.44 20.97
CA GLY A 604 12.08 2.11 21.38
C GLY A 604 11.97 0.76 22.09
N THR A 605 11.22 0.73 23.18
CA THR A 605 10.32 -0.34 23.64
C THR A 605 9.22 0.30 24.51
N GLY A 606 8.04 -0.32 24.56
CA GLY A 606 6.75 0.33 24.83
C GLY A 606 6.53 1.06 26.18
N ILE A 607 5.58 2.01 26.13
CA ILE A 607 4.75 2.65 27.20
C ILE A 607 5.43 2.98 28.55
N LEU A 608 6.76 3.13 28.60
CA LEU A 608 7.47 3.88 29.64
C LEU A 608 8.81 4.31 29.03
N GLY A 609 8.76 5.34 28.19
CA GLY A 609 9.97 5.98 27.69
C GLY A 609 10.79 6.50 28.87
N LEU A 610 12.03 6.04 29.00
CA LEU A 610 13.01 6.55 29.94
C LEU A 610 13.31 8.02 29.61
N ALA A 611 12.48 8.94 30.13
CA ALA A 611 12.86 10.34 30.26
C ALA A 611 13.99 10.41 31.28
N VAL A 612 15.09 11.10 30.97
CA VAL A 612 16.11 11.44 31.96
C VAL A 612 15.52 12.53 32.85
N TRP A 613 14.93 12.12 33.98
CA TRP A 613 14.38 13.04 34.97
C TRP A 613 15.53 13.81 35.61
N LYS A 614 15.48 15.15 35.55
CA LYS A 614 16.52 16.02 36.13
C LYS A 614 16.69 15.86 37.65
N ALA A 615 15.78 15.18 38.33
CA ALA A 615 15.89 14.85 39.74
C ALA A 615 15.28 13.46 40.01
N PRO A 616 16.02 12.52 40.62
CA PRO A 616 15.49 11.24 41.12
C PRO A 616 14.23 11.40 42.01
N ALA A 617 14.10 12.55 42.68
CA ALA A 617 12.97 12.87 43.54
C ALA A 617 11.61 12.92 42.81
N ILE A 618 11.57 13.33 41.53
CA ILE A 618 10.30 13.44 40.77
C ILE A 618 9.80 12.05 40.38
N PHE A 619 10.70 11.18 39.91
CA PHE A 619 10.38 9.79 39.60
C PHE A 619 9.89 9.03 40.84
N SER A 620 10.53 9.22 42.00
CA SER A 620 10.08 8.63 43.25
C SER A 620 8.67 9.07 43.67
N ARG A 621 8.26 10.31 43.34
CA ARG A 621 6.89 10.80 43.62
C ARG A 621 5.85 10.20 42.70
N VAL A 622 6.13 10.08 41.40
CA VAL A 622 5.25 9.38 40.46
C VAL A 622 5.10 7.91 40.86
N LEU A 623 6.21 7.25 41.21
CA LEU A 623 6.20 5.87 41.69
C LEU A 623 5.39 5.74 43.00
N ALA A 624 5.52 6.68 43.93
CA ALA A 624 4.74 6.70 45.16
C ALA A 624 3.23 6.87 44.90
N ILE A 625 2.83 7.72 43.94
CA ILE A 625 1.41 7.86 43.53
C ILE A 625 0.88 6.53 42.99
N CYS A 626 1.65 5.83 42.16
CA CYS A 626 1.26 4.52 41.63
C CYS A 626 1.18 3.44 42.73
N ILE A 627 2.15 3.40 43.64
CA ILE A 627 2.20 2.40 44.73
C ILE A 627 1.08 2.63 45.76
N THR A 628 0.77 3.88 46.10
CA THR A 628 -0.25 4.22 47.10
C THR A 628 -1.68 4.15 46.57
N SER A 629 -1.85 3.94 45.26
CA SER A 629 -3.15 3.82 44.60
C SER A 629 -3.56 2.37 44.31
N VAL A 630 -2.70 1.40 44.64
CA VAL A 630 -3.00 -0.04 44.74
C VAL A 630 -3.34 -0.35 46.19
#